data_AF-A0A8T3Y2E9-F1
#
_entry.id   AF-A0A8T3Y2E9-F1
#
_cell.length_a   1.000
_cell.length_b   1.000
_cell.length_c   1.000
_cell.angle_alpha   90.00
_cell.angle_beta   90.00
_cell.angle_gamma   90.00
#
_symmetry.space_group_name_H-M   'P 1'
#
loop_
_entity.id
_entity.type
_entity.pdbx_description
1 polymer ?
#
loop_
_entity_poly.entity_id
_entity_poly.type
_entity_poly.pdbx_seq_one_letter_code
_entity_poly.pdbx_strand_id
1 'polypeptide(L)'
;MIQNCKTLEDLWTEVHSINNQHFPENDLMPILGNGKTNNPKIMFVFINPTHANSSSRKDWKGPRFPFIGTKAVWRIFHRAGLFDYDLMKEIEISKTWSIDFTNKVLDFLKSKSLYITNIVKWTGEDATLPNKEKIKLFLPILKKEIEIVQPEYIITFGLIPFENLTGQKIKLGDYYNKVIVDKKIKWYEKTFKNTSTKIIPCYFPVGRGNPKRATEMLRLINKL
;
A
#
# COMPACT_ATOMS: atom_id res chain seq x y z
N MET A 1 -15.30 0.10 -16.89
CA MET A 1 -16.44 -0.58 -16.18
C MET A 1 -15.90 -1.37 -14.97
N ILE A 2 -15.41 -0.68 -13.94
CA ILE A 2 -14.72 -1.28 -12.76
C ILE A 2 -15.49 -2.46 -12.13
N GLN A 3 -16.82 -2.40 -12.11
CA GLN A 3 -17.66 -3.44 -11.51
C GLN A 3 -17.49 -4.81 -12.20
N ASN A 4 -17.16 -4.82 -13.49
CA ASN A 4 -17.04 -6.03 -14.32
C ASN A 4 -15.66 -6.67 -14.25
N CYS A 5 -14.65 -6.01 -13.68
CA CYS A 5 -13.32 -6.60 -13.50
C CYS A 5 -13.44 -7.86 -12.64
N LYS A 6 -12.91 -9.00 -13.09
CA LYS A 6 -12.88 -10.25 -12.33
C LYS A 6 -11.47 -10.56 -11.83
N THR A 7 -10.46 -10.06 -12.54
CA THR A 7 -9.05 -10.26 -12.22
C THR A 7 -8.35 -8.93 -11.92
N LEU A 8 -7.18 -9.02 -11.30
CA LEU A 8 -6.30 -7.84 -11.15
C LEU A 8 -5.84 -7.30 -12.51
N GLU A 9 -5.68 -8.15 -13.52
CA GLU A 9 -5.29 -7.74 -14.87
C GLU A 9 -6.36 -6.85 -15.53
N ASP A 10 -7.64 -7.24 -15.40
CA ASP A 10 -8.76 -6.41 -15.85
C ASP A 10 -8.74 -5.04 -15.15
N LEU A 11 -8.48 -5.06 -13.84
CA LEU A 11 -8.47 -3.86 -13.02
C LEU A 11 -7.29 -2.93 -13.38
N TRP A 12 -6.13 -3.50 -13.69
CA TRP A 12 -4.95 -2.75 -14.12
C TRP A 12 -5.12 -2.14 -15.50
N THR A 13 -5.82 -2.83 -16.41
CA THR A 13 -6.22 -2.27 -17.69
C THR A 13 -7.08 -1.01 -17.51
N GLU A 14 -8.06 -1.05 -16.60
CA GLU A 14 -8.87 0.12 -16.26
C GLU A 14 -8.02 1.24 -15.62
N VAL A 15 -7.08 0.91 -14.73
CA VAL A 15 -6.17 1.92 -14.14
C VAL A 15 -5.36 2.62 -15.22
N HIS A 16 -4.84 1.89 -16.21
CA HIS A 16 -4.14 2.50 -17.35
C HIS A 16 -5.07 3.39 -18.19
N SER A 17 -6.30 2.95 -18.46
CA SER A 17 -7.31 3.76 -19.16
C SER A 17 -7.61 5.06 -18.41
N ILE A 18 -7.84 4.98 -17.10
CA ILE A 18 -8.07 6.14 -16.22
C ILE A 18 -6.86 7.08 -16.28
N ASN A 19 -5.65 6.55 -16.18
CA ASN A 19 -4.44 7.36 -16.21
C ASN A 19 -4.30 8.13 -17.54
N ASN A 20 -4.50 7.45 -18.67
CA ASN A 20 -4.39 8.05 -19.99
C ASN A 20 -5.50 9.10 -20.24
N GLN A 21 -6.72 8.85 -19.77
CA GLN A 21 -7.86 9.74 -19.99
C GLN A 21 -7.80 10.99 -19.10
N HIS A 22 -7.44 10.83 -17.82
CA HIS A 22 -7.52 11.92 -16.84
C HIS A 22 -6.19 12.64 -16.61
N PHE A 23 -5.06 12.01 -16.95
CA PHE A 23 -3.72 12.56 -16.71
C PHE A 23 -2.79 12.36 -17.94
N PRO A 24 -3.19 12.77 -19.15
CA PRO A 24 -2.42 12.53 -20.38
C PRO A 24 -1.02 13.18 -20.35
N GLU A 25 -0.89 14.30 -19.64
CA GLU A 25 0.39 15.03 -19.49
C GLU A 25 1.35 14.39 -18.48
N ASN A 26 0.92 13.38 -17.71
CA ASN A 26 1.80 12.75 -16.73
C ASN A 26 2.72 11.73 -17.40
N ASP A 27 4.02 11.99 -17.37
CA ASP A 27 5.04 11.10 -17.93
C ASP A 27 5.34 9.87 -17.03
N LEU A 28 4.82 9.86 -15.80
CA LEU A 28 4.99 8.75 -14.86
C LEU A 28 3.87 7.71 -14.98
N MET A 29 4.26 6.44 -15.02
CA MET A 29 3.34 5.31 -15.02
C MET A 29 2.70 5.11 -13.64
N PRO A 30 1.45 4.60 -13.59
CA PRO A 30 0.80 4.29 -12.33
C PRO A 30 1.52 3.17 -11.57
N ILE A 31 1.46 3.21 -10.24
CA ILE A 31 1.94 2.13 -9.37
C ILE A 31 0.75 1.32 -8.87
N LEU A 32 0.78 0.04 -9.19
CA LEU A 32 -0.30 -0.91 -8.95
C LEU A 32 -0.12 -1.61 -7.58
N GLY A 33 -1.09 -2.44 -7.20
CA GLY A 33 -0.95 -3.32 -6.03
C GLY A 33 -0.27 -4.63 -6.38
N ASN A 34 0.54 -5.18 -5.47
CA ASN A 34 1.20 -6.47 -5.68
C ASN A 34 1.62 -7.16 -4.36
N GLY A 35 2.05 -8.41 -4.45
CA GLY A 35 2.38 -9.28 -3.33
C GLY A 35 1.61 -10.61 -3.42
N LYS A 36 1.10 -11.10 -2.30
CA LYS A 36 0.17 -12.24 -2.28
C LYS A 36 -1.22 -11.79 -2.77
N THR A 37 -1.58 -12.17 -3.98
CA THR A 37 -2.78 -11.66 -4.68
C THR A 37 -4.08 -12.39 -4.36
N ASN A 38 -4.04 -13.50 -3.64
CA ASN A 38 -5.20 -14.26 -3.22
C ASN A 38 -5.13 -14.54 -1.72
N ASN A 39 -6.13 -14.03 -0.99
CA ASN A 39 -6.27 -14.14 0.46
C ASN A 39 -4.98 -13.84 1.24
N PRO A 40 -4.33 -12.67 1.04
CA PRO A 40 -3.20 -12.29 1.88
C PRO A 40 -3.65 -12.11 3.33
N LYS A 41 -2.74 -12.41 4.26
CA LYS A 41 -2.96 -12.11 5.67
C LYS A 41 -3.10 -10.61 5.88
N ILE A 42 -2.22 -9.83 5.24
CA ILE A 42 -2.20 -8.38 5.39
C ILE A 42 -2.12 -7.69 4.03
N MET A 43 -3.04 -6.75 3.78
CA MET A 43 -2.92 -5.72 2.75
C MET A 43 -2.54 -4.38 3.38
N PHE A 44 -1.43 -3.81 2.96
CA PHE A 44 -1.00 -2.46 3.33
C PHE A 44 -1.47 -1.45 2.30
N VAL A 45 -2.24 -0.45 2.75
CA VAL A 45 -2.77 0.62 1.90
C VAL A 45 -2.12 1.95 2.25
N PHE A 46 -1.33 2.46 1.32
CA PHE A 46 -0.66 3.76 1.37
C PHE A 46 -1.49 4.84 0.63
N ILE A 47 -0.95 6.05 0.50
CA ILE A 47 -1.69 7.20 -0.06
C ILE A 47 -1.54 7.25 -1.59
N ASN A 48 -0.40 7.74 -2.07
CA ASN A 48 -0.07 7.84 -3.48
C ASN A 48 1.42 7.55 -3.71
N PRO A 49 1.77 6.96 -4.86
CA PRO A 49 3.15 6.84 -5.29
C PRO A 49 3.74 8.18 -5.72
N THR A 50 5.07 8.24 -5.73
CA THR A 50 5.86 9.40 -6.20
C THR A 50 6.91 8.92 -7.20
N HIS A 51 7.53 9.84 -7.95
CA HIS A 51 8.62 9.56 -8.89
C HIS A 51 9.80 8.78 -8.25
N ALA A 52 9.97 8.88 -6.93
CA ALA A 52 11.01 8.14 -6.21
C ALA A 52 10.86 6.61 -6.32
N ASN A 53 9.66 6.12 -6.67
CA ASN A 53 9.49 4.73 -7.05
C ASN A 53 10.08 4.52 -8.46
N SER A 54 11.17 3.77 -8.57
CA SER A 54 11.87 3.57 -9.85
C SER A 54 10.99 2.88 -10.90
N SER A 55 10.02 2.09 -10.45
CA SER A 55 9.02 1.45 -11.31
C SER A 55 7.91 2.41 -11.78
N SER A 56 8.07 3.73 -11.63
CA SER A 56 7.20 4.72 -12.26
C SER A 56 7.66 5.12 -13.66
N ARG A 57 8.92 4.87 -14.02
CA ARG A 57 9.47 5.21 -15.35
C ARG A 57 8.82 4.41 -16.47
N LYS A 58 8.56 5.02 -17.62
CA LYS A 58 7.94 4.37 -18.80
C LYS A 58 8.74 3.16 -19.31
N ASP A 59 10.06 3.25 -19.24
CA ASP A 59 10.97 2.21 -19.74
C ASP A 59 11.10 1.01 -18.79
N TRP A 60 10.60 1.08 -17.55
CA TRP A 60 10.59 -0.06 -16.62
C TRP A 60 9.74 -1.21 -17.18
N LYS A 61 10.37 -2.39 -17.32
CA LYS A 61 9.74 -3.61 -17.87
C LYS A 61 9.33 -4.65 -16.82
N GLY A 62 9.65 -4.40 -15.56
CA GLY A 62 9.30 -5.29 -14.45
C GLY A 62 7.92 -5.00 -13.85
N PRO A 63 7.54 -5.71 -12.78
CA PRO A 63 6.33 -5.40 -12.04
C PRO A 63 6.39 -3.99 -11.43
N ARG A 64 5.23 -3.33 -11.30
CA ARG A 64 5.09 -2.02 -10.66
C ARG A 64 4.33 -2.17 -9.36
N PHE A 65 5.00 -1.90 -8.24
CA PHE A 65 4.39 -1.94 -6.90
C PHE A 65 5.05 -0.92 -5.97
N PRO A 66 4.44 -0.58 -4.82
CA PRO A 66 4.94 0.47 -3.95
C PRO A 66 6.40 0.26 -3.51
N PHE A 67 7.16 1.35 -3.47
CA PHE A 67 8.48 1.45 -2.84
C PHE A 67 9.65 0.74 -3.53
N ILE A 68 9.52 0.25 -4.77
CA ILE A 68 10.66 -0.20 -5.58
C ILE A 68 11.66 0.95 -5.72
N GLY A 69 12.95 0.67 -5.47
CA GLY A 69 14.03 1.66 -5.56
C GLY A 69 14.09 2.64 -4.38
N THR A 70 13.24 2.48 -3.37
CA THR A 70 13.27 3.30 -2.15
C THR A 70 13.80 2.51 -0.95
N LYS A 71 14.10 3.18 0.16
CA LYS A 71 14.66 2.53 1.38
C LYS A 71 13.82 2.74 2.63
N ALA A 72 13.19 3.91 2.74
CA ALA A 72 12.66 4.39 4.02
C ALA A 72 11.52 3.50 4.58
N VAL A 73 10.60 3.03 3.74
CA VAL A 73 9.50 2.14 4.19
C VAL A 73 10.01 0.75 4.51
N TRP A 74 10.92 0.20 3.69
CA TRP A 74 11.53 -1.10 3.94
C TRP A 74 12.30 -1.14 5.28
N ARG A 75 13.04 -0.07 5.62
CA ARG A 75 13.68 0.08 6.95
C ARG A 75 12.68 0.01 8.10
N ILE A 76 11.47 0.54 7.91
CA ILE A 76 10.42 0.49 8.93
C ILE A 76 9.87 -0.92 9.05
N PHE A 77 9.57 -1.57 7.93
CA PHE A 77 9.08 -2.94 7.91
C PHE A 77 10.10 -3.89 8.55
N HIS A 78 11.38 -3.74 8.21
CA HIS A 78 12.48 -4.49 8.84
C HIS A 78 12.54 -4.25 10.36
N ARG A 79 12.53 -2.99 10.82
CA ARG A 79 12.54 -2.68 12.28
C ARG A 79 11.31 -3.20 13.03
N ALA A 80 10.19 -3.41 12.32
CA ALA A 80 8.99 -4.01 12.87
C ALA A 80 8.97 -5.55 12.81
N GLY A 81 9.99 -6.18 12.22
CA GLY A 81 10.08 -7.63 12.03
C GLY A 81 9.22 -8.17 10.88
N LEU A 82 8.79 -7.31 9.95
CA LEU A 82 7.97 -7.65 8.79
C LEU A 82 8.79 -7.83 7.50
N PHE A 83 10.10 -7.56 7.54
CA PHE A 83 10.98 -7.64 6.38
C PHE A 83 12.31 -8.31 6.74
N ASP A 84 12.85 -9.07 5.79
CA ASP A 84 14.05 -9.87 5.96
C ASP A 84 15.32 -9.01 6.07
N TYR A 85 16.27 -9.47 6.89
CA TYR A 85 17.53 -8.77 7.13
C TYR A 85 18.44 -8.74 5.90
N ASP A 86 18.59 -9.86 5.20
CA ASP A 86 19.47 -9.98 4.02
C ASP A 86 18.91 -9.18 2.84
N LEU A 87 17.59 -9.25 2.62
CA LEU A 87 16.93 -8.38 1.63
C LEU A 87 17.09 -6.91 2.00
N MET A 88 16.94 -6.54 3.28
CA MET A 88 17.15 -5.16 3.70
C MET A 88 18.59 -4.71 3.45
N LYS A 89 19.59 -5.54 3.73
CA LYS A 89 21.00 -5.25 3.43
C LYS A 89 21.22 -5.02 1.93
N GLU A 90 20.60 -5.85 1.09
CA GLU A 90 20.65 -5.69 -0.37
C GLU A 90 19.98 -4.37 -0.83
N ILE A 91 18.85 -3.99 -0.24
CA ILE A 91 18.20 -2.68 -0.47
C ILE A 91 19.14 -1.52 -0.06
N GLU A 92 19.87 -1.64 1.05
CA GLU A 92 20.75 -0.58 1.55
C GLU A 92 21.93 -0.29 0.62
N ILE A 93 22.55 -1.34 0.07
CA ILE A 93 23.71 -1.19 -0.83
C ILE A 93 23.30 -0.89 -2.27
N SER A 94 22.08 -1.24 -2.67
CA SER A 94 21.56 -0.97 -4.01
C SER A 94 21.25 0.51 -4.22
N LYS A 95 21.76 1.08 -5.32
CA LYS A 95 21.35 2.41 -5.82
C LYS A 95 20.05 2.32 -6.62
N THR A 96 19.92 1.28 -7.43
CA THR A 96 18.75 0.95 -8.25
C THR A 96 18.43 -0.52 -8.08
N TRP A 97 17.17 -0.90 -8.33
CA TRP A 97 16.76 -2.31 -8.28
C TRP A 97 16.79 -2.90 -9.68
N SER A 98 17.40 -4.08 -9.83
CA SER A 98 17.24 -4.90 -11.04
C SER A 98 15.84 -5.53 -11.05
N ILE A 99 15.43 -6.08 -12.21
CA ILE A 99 14.18 -6.85 -12.31
C ILE A 99 14.25 -8.10 -11.41
N ASP A 100 15.40 -8.80 -11.40
CA ASP A 100 15.59 -9.99 -10.57
C ASP A 100 15.49 -9.67 -9.09
N PHE A 101 16.13 -8.58 -8.63
CA PHE A 101 16.01 -8.16 -7.24
C PHE A 101 14.59 -7.73 -6.88
N THR A 102 13.91 -7.04 -7.79
CA THR A 102 12.50 -6.68 -7.63
C THR A 102 11.63 -7.93 -7.45
N ASN A 103 11.85 -8.97 -8.25
CA ASN A 103 11.12 -10.24 -8.14
C ASN A 103 11.45 -10.96 -6.84
N LYS A 104 12.71 -10.94 -6.39
CA LYS A 104 13.12 -11.50 -5.08
C LYS A 104 12.36 -10.85 -3.92
N VAL A 105 12.25 -9.52 -3.90
CA VAL A 105 11.47 -8.79 -2.90
C VAL A 105 9.97 -9.12 -3.02
N LEU A 106 9.44 -9.23 -4.23
CA LEU A 106 8.05 -9.58 -4.47
C LEU A 106 7.72 -11.01 -3.96
N ASP A 107 8.62 -11.96 -4.18
CA ASP A 107 8.45 -13.35 -3.71
C ASP A 107 8.54 -13.43 -2.18
N PHE A 108 9.38 -12.61 -1.56
CA PHE A 108 9.36 -12.44 -0.11
C PHE A 108 7.99 -11.97 0.39
N LEU A 109 7.41 -10.92 -0.21
CA LEU A 109 6.08 -10.44 0.17
C LEU A 109 5.02 -11.54 0.04
N LYS A 110 5.05 -12.30 -1.06
CA LYS A 110 4.17 -13.46 -1.26
C LYS A 110 4.34 -14.50 -0.16
N SER A 111 5.58 -14.84 0.19
CA SER A 111 5.90 -15.86 1.22
C SER A 111 5.43 -15.45 2.62
N LYS A 112 5.37 -14.14 2.89
CA LYS A 112 4.86 -13.57 4.15
C LYS A 112 3.37 -13.27 4.11
N SER A 113 2.66 -13.68 3.04
CA SER A 113 1.24 -13.38 2.83
C SER A 113 0.91 -11.89 2.91
N LEU A 114 1.81 -11.06 2.37
CA LEU A 114 1.68 -9.60 2.35
C LEU A 114 1.30 -9.10 0.96
N TYR A 115 0.44 -8.09 0.93
CA TYR A 115 0.09 -7.33 -0.26
C TYR A 115 0.27 -5.84 0.03
N ILE A 116 0.81 -5.08 -0.92
CA ILE A 116 1.09 -3.65 -0.77
C ILE A 116 0.46 -2.87 -1.92
N THR A 117 -0.22 -1.76 -1.59
CA THR A 117 -0.94 -0.95 -2.58
C THR A 117 -1.17 0.49 -2.11
N ASN A 118 -1.69 1.34 -2.98
CA ASN A 118 -2.05 2.73 -2.67
C ASN A 118 -3.56 2.97 -2.85
N ILE A 119 -4.16 3.93 -2.14
CA ILE A 119 -5.53 4.39 -2.48
C ILE A 119 -5.56 5.08 -3.85
N VAL A 120 -4.54 5.87 -4.19
CA VAL A 120 -4.40 6.52 -5.50
C VAL A 120 -3.27 5.85 -6.26
N LYS A 121 -3.55 5.37 -7.49
CA LYS A 121 -2.55 4.69 -8.34
C LYS A 121 -1.72 5.66 -9.18
N TRP A 122 -2.21 6.87 -9.37
CA TRP A 122 -1.50 7.94 -10.08
C TRP A 122 -0.22 8.35 -9.35
N THR A 123 0.87 8.44 -10.09
CA THR A 123 2.20 8.82 -9.58
C THR A 123 2.43 10.30 -9.70
N GLY A 124 2.71 10.94 -8.56
CA GLY A 124 3.06 12.35 -8.52
C GLY A 124 4.55 12.63 -8.67
N GLU A 125 4.88 13.84 -9.08
CA GLU A 125 6.25 14.34 -9.12
C GLU A 125 6.87 14.47 -7.73
N ASP A 126 6.08 14.56 -6.66
CA ASP A 126 6.57 14.70 -5.30
C ASP A 126 5.63 14.03 -4.28
N ALA A 127 5.88 14.29 -2.99
CA ALA A 127 5.09 13.77 -1.88
C ALA A 127 3.81 14.58 -1.59
N THR A 128 3.37 15.45 -2.50
CA THR A 128 2.10 16.18 -2.36
C THR A 128 0.94 15.20 -2.31
N LEU A 129 0.03 15.42 -1.36
CA LEU A 129 -1.13 14.56 -1.16
C LEU A 129 -2.09 14.69 -2.35
N PRO A 130 -2.76 13.59 -2.75
CA PRO A 130 -3.75 13.64 -3.81
C PRO A 130 -4.95 14.48 -3.37
N ASN A 131 -5.48 15.28 -4.29
CA ASN A 131 -6.71 16.02 -4.06
C ASN A 131 -7.93 15.08 -4.01
N LYS A 132 -9.09 15.63 -3.64
CA LYS A 132 -10.34 14.88 -3.52
C LYS A 132 -10.77 14.21 -4.83
N GLU A 133 -10.55 14.86 -5.98
CA GLU A 133 -10.91 14.29 -7.29
C GLU A 133 -10.07 13.05 -7.62
N LYS A 134 -8.76 13.08 -7.38
CA LYS A 134 -7.90 11.89 -7.54
C LYS A 134 -8.36 10.76 -6.60
N ILE A 135 -8.66 11.06 -5.34
CA ILE A 135 -9.17 10.05 -4.39
C ILE A 135 -10.51 9.47 -4.88
N LYS A 136 -11.44 10.32 -5.32
CA LYS A 136 -12.76 9.90 -5.83
C LYS A 136 -12.63 8.98 -7.05
N LEU A 137 -11.66 9.25 -7.93
CA LEU A 137 -11.39 8.46 -9.13
C LEU A 137 -10.84 7.06 -8.81
N PHE A 138 -9.92 6.95 -7.84
CA PHE A 138 -9.26 5.67 -7.53
C PHE A 138 -9.87 4.89 -6.36
N LEU A 139 -10.73 5.49 -5.53
CA LEU A 139 -11.38 4.77 -4.43
C LEU A 139 -12.21 3.56 -4.92
N PRO A 140 -12.99 3.63 -6.03
CA PRO A 140 -13.65 2.46 -6.59
C PRO A 140 -12.67 1.37 -7.04
N ILE A 141 -11.51 1.74 -7.58
CA ILE A 141 -10.44 0.81 -7.95
C ILE A 141 -9.94 0.07 -6.70
N LEU A 142 -9.60 0.78 -5.63
CA LEU A 142 -9.12 0.13 -4.39
C LEU A 142 -10.19 -0.79 -3.78
N LYS A 143 -11.46 -0.38 -3.77
CA LYS A 143 -12.56 -1.25 -3.28
C LYS A 143 -12.65 -2.53 -4.10
N LYS A 144 -12.56 -2.42 -5.43
CA LYS A 144 -12.58 -3.58 -6.33
C LYS A 144 -11.35 -4.47 -6.17
N GLU A 145 -10.18 -3.88 -5.96
CA GLU A 145 -8.94 -4.59 -5.65
C GLU A 145 -9.08 -5.39 -4.35
N ILE A 146 -9.67 -4.83 -3.30
CA ILE A 146 -9.96 -5.55 -2.05
C ILE A 146 -10.93 -6.72 -2.29
N GLU A 147 -11.97 -6.54 -3.11
CA GLU A 147 -12.90 -7.63 -3.47
C GLU A 147 -12.22 -8.80 -4.20
N ILE A 148 -11.24 -8.50 -5.06
CA ILE A 148 -10.50 -9.49 -5.84
C ILE A 148 -9.45 -10.18 -4.97
N VAL A 149 -8.72 -9.40 -4.16
CA VAL A 149 -7.57 -9.90 -3.38
C VAL A 149 -7.99 -10.58 -2.08
N GLN A 150 -9.10 -10.15 -1.47
CA GLN A 150 -9.69 -10.74 -0.26
C GLN A 150 -8.76 -10.79 0.97
N PRO A 151 -8.17 -9.64 1.39
CA PRO A 151 -7.27 -9.64 2.54
C PRO A 151 -7.99 -9.89 3.88
N GLU A 152 -7.36 -10.64 4.78
CA GLU A 152 -7.88 -10.82 6.15
C GLU A 152 -7.83 -9.50 6.94
N TYR A 153 -6.68 -8.81 6.89
CA TYR A 153 -6.45 -7.51 7.51
C TYR A 153 -6.03 -6.46 6.48
N ILE A 154 -6.54 -5.25 6.64
CA ILE A 154 -6.07 -4.06 5.91
C ILE A 154 -5.43 -3.08 6.89
N ILE A 155 -4.17 -2.74 6.67
CA ILE A 155 -3.48 -1.70 7.44
C ILE A 155 -3.41 -0.44 6.59
N THR A 156 -4.12 0.61 7.01
CA THR A 156 -4.14 1.89 6.31
C THR A 156 -3.12 2.84 6.89
N PHE A 157 -2.21 3.36 6.07
CA PHE A 157 -1.19 4.31 6.51
C PHE A 157 -1.68 5.75 6.37
N GLY A 158 -2.02 6.36 7.51
CA GLY A 158 -2.64 7.68 7.59
C GLY A 158 -4.18 7.63 7.54
N LEU A 159 -4.80 8.79 7.82
CA LEU A 159 -6.27 8.89 7.90
C LEU A 159 -6.95 8.90 6.52
N ILE A 160 -6.27 9.33 5.46
CA ILE A 160 -6.87 9.38 4.11
C ILE A 160 -7.42 8.01 3.66
N PRO A 161 -6.60 6.93 3.56
CA PRO A 161 -7.13 5.62 3.21
C PRO A 161 -8.10 5.08 4.27
N PHE A 162 -7.86 5.33 5.55
CA PHE A 162 -8.72 4.88 6.64
C PHE A 162 -10.15 5.43 6.52
N GLU A 163 -10.30 6.76 6.47
CA GLU A 163 -11.58 7.45 6.44
C GLU A 163 -12.37 7.10 5.18
N ASN A 164 -11.70 6.97 4.02
CA ASN A 164 -12.35 6.65 2.74
C ASN A 164 -12.85 5.20 2.67
N LEU A 165 -12.17 4.24 3.31
CA LEU A 165 -12.60 2.84 3.35
C LEU A 165 -13.66 2.58 4.41
N THR A 166 -13.54 3.21 5.58
CA THR A 166 -14.37 2.92 6.75
C THR A 166 -15.56 3.87 6.90
N GLY A 167 -15.46 5.11 6.42
CA GLY A 167 -16.37 6.20 6.74
C GLY A 167 -16.19 6.75 8.17
N GLN A 168 -15.24 6.23 8.94
CA GLN A 168 -15.01 6.60 10.33
C GLN A 168 -14.04 7.76 10.43
N LYS A 169 -14.35 8.76 11.26
CA LYS A 169 -13.43 9.86 11.60
C LYS A 169 -12.88 9.63 13.00
N ILE A 170 -11.56 9.56 13.11
CA ILE A 170 -10.87 9.33 14.39
C ILE A 170 -9.66 10.26 14.54
N LYS A 171 -9.19 10.41 15.77
CA LYS A 171 -7.85 10.95 16.04
C LYS A 171 -6.85 9.81 16.13
N LEU A 172 -5.88 9.77 15.22
CA LEU A 172 -4.89 8.69 15.15
C LEU A 172 -4.05 8.58 16.43
N GLY A 173 -3.80 9.70 17.11
CA GLY A 173 -3.10 9.73 18.39
C GLY A 173 -3.86 9.02 19.51
N ASP A 174 -5.17 9.24 19.61
CA ASP A 174 -6.01 8.61 20.65
C ASP A 174 -6.11 7.11 20.41
N TYR A 175 -6.27 6.70 19.15
CA TYR A 175 -6.24 5.29 18.75
C TYR A 175 -4.93 4.63 19.14
N TYR A 176 -3.79 5.24 18.78
CA TYR A 176 -2.45 4.75 19.10
C TYR A 176 -2.24 4.62 20.61
N ASN A 177 -2.58 5.66 21.39
CA ASN A 177 -2.38 5.64 22.83
C ASN A 177 -3.15 4.48 23.48
N LYS A 178 -4.40 4.25 23.06
CA LYS A 178 -5.20 3.10 23.53
C LYS A 178 -4.54 1.76 23.16
N VAL A 179 -4.09 1.60 21.91
CA VAL A 179 -3.44 0.36 21.47
C VAL A 179 -2.15 0.06 22.25
N ILE A 180 -1.33 1.07 22.51
CA ILE A 180 -0.06 0.89 23.23
C ILE A 180 -0.27 0.59 24.71
N VAL A 181 -1.22 1.28 25.36
CA VAL A 181 -1.58 1.01 26.77
C VAL A 181 -2.17 -0.39 26.91
N ASP A 182 -3.15 -0.73 26.08
CA ASP A 182 -3.85 -2.02 26.13
C ASP A 182 -2.99 -3.18 25.59
N LYS A 183 -1.89 -2.87 24.88
CA LYS A 183 -1.09 -3.80 24.06
C LYS A 183 -1.94 -4.68 23.13
N LYS A 184 -3.09 -4.16 22.69
CA LYS A 184 -4.10 -4.89 21.90
C LYS A 184 -4.54 -4.06 20.70
N ILE A 185 -4.41 -4.64 19.51
CA ILE A 185 -4.91 -4.03 18.27
C ILE A 185 -6.44 -4.03 18.28
N LYS A 186 -7.03 -2.88 17.93
CA LYS A 186 -8.47 -2.75 17.66
C LYS A 186 -8.66 -2.52 16.17
N TRP A 187 -9.65 -3.17 15.58
CA TRP A 187 -9.93 -3.06 14.14
C TRP A 187 -11.37 -2.62 13.89
N TYR A 188 -11.61 -2.17 12.66
CA TYR A 188 -12.91 -1.81 12.13
C TYR A 188 -13.30 -2.85 11.07
N GLU A 189 -14.38 -3.57 11.31
CA GLU A 189 -14.86 -4.55 10.34
C GLU A 189 -15.54 -3.84 9.16
N LYS A 190 -15.23 -4.29 7.94
CA LYS A 190 -15.83 -3.75 6.74
C LYS A 190 -16.05 -4.84 5.71
N THR A 191 -17.23 -4.82 5.11
CA THR A 191 -17.58 -5.69 3.99
C THR A 191 -17.52 -4.90 2.68
N PHE A 192 -16.75 -5.43 1.73
CA PHE A 192 -16.70 -4.99 0.33
C PHE A 192 -17.35 -6.09 -0.51
N LYS A 193 -18.62 -5.87 -0.89
CA LYS A 193 -19.46 -6.87 -1.56
C LYS A 193 -19.55 -8.18 -0.76
N ASN A 194 -18.77 -9.20 -1.14
CA ASN A 194 -18.75 -10.52 -0.47
C ASN A 194 -17.46 -10.74 0.37
N THR A 195 -16.60 -9.73 0.47
CA THR A 195 -15.33 -9.80 1.20
C THR A 195 -15.45 -9.06 2.52
N SER A 196 -15.36 -9.77 3.65
CA SER A 196 -15.24 -9.15 4.98
C SER A 196 -13.78 -9.05 5.40
N THR A 197 -13.36 -7.90 5.90
CA THR A 197 -11.97 -7.63 6.31
C THR A 197 -11.91 -6.73 7.54
N LYS A 198 -10.77 -6.75 8.23
CA LYS A 198 -10.50 -5.97 9.44
C LYS A 198 -9.54 -4.82 9.11
N ILE A 199 -10.00 -3.58 9.25
CA ILE A 199 -9.23 -2.37 8.93
C ILE A 199 -8.59 -1.80 10.19
N ILE A 200 -7.28 -1.56 10.15
CA ILE A 200 -6.47 -1.04 11.26
C ILE A 200 -5.73 0.23 10.78
N PRO A 201 -5.97 1.40 11.41
CA PRO A 201 -5.24 2.61 11.10
C PRO A 201 -3.83 2.58 11.69
N CYS A 202 -2.84 3.05 10.91
CA CYS A 202 -1.45 3.15 11.31
C CYS A 202 -0.87 4.51 10.92
N TYR A 203 0.16 4.96 11.62
CA TYR A 203 0.91 6.16 11.25
C TYR A 203 1.67 5.95 9.96
N PHE A 204 1.68 6.95 9.08
CA PHE A 204 2.52 6.90 7.89
C PHE A 204 4.00 6.72 8.31
N PRO A 205 4.73 5.79 7.69
CA PRO A 205 5.99 5.28 8.25
C PRO A 205 7.19 6.20 8.00
N VAL A 206 7.05 7.23 7.15
CA VAL A 206 8.16 8.06 6.65
C VAL A 206 7.72 9.53 6.44
N GLY A 207 8.66 10.41 6.08
CA GLY A 207 8.37 11.82 5.77
C GLY A 207 7.78 12.58 6.95
N ARG A 208 6.68 13.31 6.72
CA ARG A 208 5.92 14.03 7.77
C ARG A 208 5.10 13.10 8.69
N GLY A 209 5.22 11.77 8.52
CA GLY A 209 4.57 10.77 9.36
C GLY A 209 5.24 10.62 10.74
N ASN A 210 4.98 9.50 11.40
CA ASN A 210 5.62 9.18 12.68
C ASN A 210 6.26 7.78 12.62
N PRO A 211 7.54 7.70 12.18
CA PRO A 211 8.26 6.44 12.01
C PRO A 211 8.32 5.57 13.26
N LYS A 212 8.45 6.18 14.44
CA LYS A 212 8.51 5.48 15.73
C LYS A 212 7.18 4.80 16.02
N ARG A 213 6.09 5.58 16.02
CA ARG A 213 4.74 5.05 16.29
C ARG A 213 4.30 4.03 15.24
N ALA A 214 4.65 4.24 13.97
CA ALA A 214 4.42 3.26 12.91
C ALA A 214 5.12 1.93 13.20
N THR A 215 6.40 1.98 13.60
CA THR A 215 7.17 0.77 13.95
C THR A 215 6.56 0.04 15.15
N GLU A 216 6.17 0.75 16.21
CA GLU A 216 5.55 0.17 17.41
C GLU A 216 4.21 -0.51 17.09
N MET A 217 3.36 0.16 16.30
CA MET A 217 2.09 -0.41 15.81
C MET A 217 2.32 -1.67 14.96
N LEU A 218 3.26 -1.61 14.00
CA LEU A 218 3.56 -2.73 13.11
C LEU A 218 4.12 -3.94 13.87
N ARG A 219 4.89 -3.74 14.94
CA ARG A 219 5.34 -4.85 15.81
C ARG A 219 4.20 -5.58 16.52
N LEU A 220 3.13 -4.87 16.88
CA LEU A 220 1.94 -5.48 17.45
C LEU A 220 1.11 -6.19 16.36
N ILE A 221 0.97 -5.56 15.18
CA ILE A 221 0.28 -6.14 14.02
C ILE A 221 0.97 -7.42 13.54
N ASN A 222 2.30 -7.49 13.55
CA ASN A 222 3.07 -8.67 13.14
C ASN A 222 2.81 -9.91 14.04
N LYS A 223 2.12 -9.74 15.17
CA LYS A 223 1.74 -10.82 16.09
C LYS A 223 0.28 -11.29 15.91
N LEU A 224 -0.51 -10.58 15.10
CA LEU A 224 -1.77 -11.11 14.56
C LEU A 224 -1.40 -12.22 13.59
#